data_AF-A0A218P9D0-F1
#
_entry.id   AF-A0A218P9D0-F1
#
_cell.length_a   1.000
_cell.length_b   1.000
_cell.length_c   1.000
_cell.angle_alpha   90.00
_cell.angle_beta   90.00
_cell.angle_gamma   90.00
#
_symmetry.space_group_name_H-M   'P 1'
#
loop_
_entity.id
_entity.type
_entity.pdbx_description
1 polymer ?
#
loop_
_entity_poly.entity_id
_entity_poly.type
_entity_poly.pdbx_seq_one_letter_code
_entity_poly.pdbx_strand_id
1 'polypeptide(L)'
;MAVEAPEVEEVKKLLEELEEEALLARLESFVRLNEGLESKKGKEFIEVSILGFLEGILTVLRGKYPGKEDVEALYRKVKGRREELDEQFRKPRIPYLEEE
;
A
#
# COMPACT_ATOMS: atom_id res chain seq x y z
N MET A 1 -13.98 -6.16 -11.89
CA MET A 1 -14.28 -5.60 -10.57
C MET A 1 -13.04 -4.83 -10.17
N ALA A 2 -13.15 -3.56 -9.82
CA ALA A 2 -12.00 -2.78 -9.36
C ALA A 2 -11.50 -3.38 -8.04
N VAL A 3 -10.20 -3.26 -7.77
CA VAL A 3 -9.65 -3.67 -6.48
C VAL A 3 -10.19 -2.73 -5.43
N GLU A 4 -11.14 -3.20 -4.62
CA GLU A 4 -11.69 -2.46 -3.49
C GLU A 4 -10.64 -2.43 -2.36
N ALA A 5 -9.67 -1.54 -2.47
CA ALA A 5 -8.73 -1.22 -1.41
C ALA A 5 -9.18 0.08 -0.74
N PRO A 6 -9.97 0.04 0.35
CA PRO A 6 -10.47 1.25 1.02
C PRO A 6 -9.35 2.20 1.46
N GLU A 7 -8.15 1.66 1.73
CA GLU A 7 -6.94 2.42 2.03
C GLU A 7 -6.53 3.36 0.88
N VAL A 8 -6.82 3.02 -0.38
CA VAL A 8 -6.52 3.88 -1.52
C VAL A 8 -7.30 5.18 -1.43
N GLU A 9 -8.60 5.11 -1.16
CA GLU A 9 -9.46 6.30 -1.06
C GLU A 9 -9.10 7.15 0.15
N GLU A 10 -8.74 6.53 1.27
CA GLU A 10 -8.25 7.24 2.45
C GLU A 10 -6.93 7.98 2.17
N VAL A 11 -5.99 7.34 1.45
CA VAL A 11 -4.73 7.99 1.06
C VAL A 11 -4.96 9.09 0.03
N LYS A 12 -5.86 8.90 -0.95
CA LYS A 12 -6.22 9.95 -1.91
C LYS A 12 -6.73 11.19 -1.19
N LYS A 13 -7.68 11.02 -0.28
CA LYS A 13 -8.25 12.12 0.51
C LYS A 13 -7.17 12.82 1.33
N LEU A 14 -6.27 12.08 1.97
CA LEU A 14 -5.14 12.66 2.71
C LEU A 14 -4.23 13.47 1.78
N LEU A 15 -3.93 12.98 0.58
CA LEU A 15 -3.11 13.71 -0.40
C LEU A 15 -3.79 14.98 -0.90
N GLU A 16 -5.11 14.95 -1.10
CA GLU A 16 -5.91 16.16 -1.42
C GLU A 16 -5.84 17.19 -0.29
N GLU A 17 -6.05 16.77 0.96
CA GLU A 17 -5.99 17.64 2.15
C GLU A 17 -4.58 18.23 2.39
N LEU A 18 -3.53 17.55 1.90
CA LEU A 18 -2.14 18.00 1.98
C LEU A 18 -1.67 18.78 0.74
N GLU A 19 -2.56 18.98 -0.24
CA GLU A 19 -2.27 19.64 -1.52
C GLU A 19 -1.14 18.94 -2.32
N GLU A 20 -1.01 17.61 -2.17
CA GLU A 20 0.00 16.79 -2.82
C GLU A 20 -0.47 16.28 -4.20
N GLU A 21 -0.91 17.19 -5.07
CA GLU A 21 -1.54 16.86 -6.36
C GLU A 21 -0.69 15.93 -7.25
N ALA A 22 0.63 16.13 -7.24
CA ALA A 22 1.55 15.31 -8.03
C ALA A 22 1.69 13.89 -7.48
N LEU A 23 1.52 13.66 -6.17
CA LEU A 23 1.48 12.33 -5.59
C LEU A 23 0.12 11.67 -5.82
N LEU A 24 -0.97 12.44 -5.73
CA LEU A 24 -2.32 11.97 -6.03
C LEU A 24 -2.41 11.39 -7.46
N ALA A 25 -1.95 12.15 -8.46
CA ALA A 25 -1.94 11.70 -9.85
C ALA A 25 -1.09 10.44 -10.09
N ARG A 26 0.02 10.30 -9.35
CA ARG A 26 0.85 9.09 -9.40
C ARG A 26 0.14 7.88 -8.78
N LEU A 27 -0.56 8.08 -7.67
CA LEU A 27 -1.36 7.04 -7.02
C LEU A 27 -2.46 6.54 -7.96
N GLU A 28 -3.22 7.44 -8.57
CA GLU A 28 -4.27 7.06 -9.53
C GLU A 28 -3.71 6.28 -10.71
N SER A 29 -2.59 6.73 -11.26
CA SER A 29 -1.90 6.04 -12.36
C SER A 29 -1.45 4.64 -11.95
N PHE A 30 -0.88 4.50 -10.75
CA PHE A 30 -0.41 3.22 -10.23
C PHE A 30 -1.57 2.23 -10.03
N VAL A 31 -2.67 2.66 -9.43
CA VAL A 31 -3.87 1.84 -9.21
C VAL A 31 -4.42 1.37 -10.55
N ARG A 32 -4.62 2.28 -11.51
CA ARG A 32 -5.15 1.95 -12.85
C ARG A 32 -4.28 0.94 -13.59
N LEU A 33 -2.96 1.06 -13.48
CA LEU A 33 -2.03 0.10 -14.09
C LEU A 33 -2.16 -1.29 -13.46
N ASN A 34 -2.29 -1.35 -12.15
CA ASN A 34 -2.41 -2.62 -11.42
C ASN A 34 -3.77 -3.30 -11.65
N GLU A 35 -4.86 -2.56 -11.76
CA GLU A 35 -6.17 -3.11 -12.18
C GLU A 35 -6.08 -3.81 -13.54
N GLY A 36 -5.33 -3.23 -14.49
CA GLY A 36 -5.07 -3.86 -15.79
C GLY A 36 -4.27 -5.17 -15.73
N LEU A 37 -3.56 -5.41 -14.62
CA LEU A 37 -2.74 -6.61 -14.40
C LEU A 37 -3.44 -7.67 -13.54
N GLU A 38 -4.58 -7.36 -12.92
CA GLU A 38 -5.29 -8.24 -11.98
C GLU A 38 -5.60 -9.62 -12.59
N SER A 39 -6.13 -9.64 -13.81
CA SER A 39 -6.45 -10.89 -14.52
C SER A 39 -5.23 -11.80 -14.79
N LYS A 40 -4.01 -11.24 -14.79
CA LYS A 40 -2.76 -11.95 -15.08
C LYS A 40 -1.99 -12.33 -13.83
N LYS A 41 -2.10 -11.53 -12.77
CA LYS A 41 -1.27 -11.65 -11.55
C LYS A 41 -2.05 -12.14 -10.34
N GLY A 42 -3.38 -12.09 -10.38
CA GLY A 42 -4.25 -12.41 -9.27
C GLY A 42 -4.53 -11.20 -8.39
N LYS A 43 -5.73 -11.15 -7.83
CA LYS A 43 -6.22 -10.03 -7.00
C LYS A 43 -5.34 -9.76 -5.79
N GLU A 44 -4.94 -10.82 -5.10
CA GLU A 44 -4.14 -10.73 -3.87
C GLU A 44 -2.75 -10.12 -4.11
N PHE A 45 -2.10 -10.51 -5.22
CA PHE A 45 -0.82 -9.92 -5.62
C PHE A 45 -0.95 -8.42 -5.89
N ILE A 46 -2.05 -8.02 -6.55
CA ILE A 46 -2.33 -6.61 -6.80
C ILE A 46 -2.60 -5.86 -5.49
N GLU A 47 -3.36 -6.43 -4.56
CA GLU A 47 -3.65 -5.82 -3.26
C GLU A 47 -2.36 -5.55 -2.47
N VAL A 48 -1.46 -6.54 -2.38
CA VAL A 48 -0.14 -6.37 -1.73
C VAL A 48 0.70 -5.31 -2.43
N SER A 49 0.73 -5.30 -3.77
CA SER A 49 1.44 -4.29 -4.57
C SER A 49 0.93 -2.87 -4.29
N ILE A 50 -0.39 -2.67 -4.25
CA ILE A 50 -1.02 -1.40 -3.92
C ILE A 50 -0.69 -0.98 -2.49
N LEU A 51 -0.87 -1.86 -1.51
CA LEU A 51 -0.58 -1.55 -0.11
C LEU A 51 0.89 -1.21 0.12
N GLY A 52 1.82 -1.90 -0.55
CA GLY A 52 3.25 -1.58 -0.49
C GLY A 52 3.55 -0.19 -1.07
N PHE A 53 2.89 0.18 -2.16
CA PHE A 53 3.02 1.53 -2.73
C PHE A 53 2.45 2.61 -1.80
N LEU A 54 1.28 2.37 -1.20
CA LEU A 54 0.67 3.26 -0.21
C LEU A 54 1.58 3.44 1.03
N GLU A 55 2.15 2.35 1.54
CA GLU A 55 3.09 2.41 2.67
C GLU A 55 4.32 3.26 2.31
N GLY A 56 4.84 3.14 1.09
CA GLY A 56 5.93 3.97 0.59
C GLY A 56 5.59 5.46 0.57
N ILE A 57 4.42 5.83 0.05
CA ILE A 57 3.93 7.22 0.07
C ILE A 57 3.85 7.72 1.52
N LEU A 58 3.19 6.97 2.39
CA LEU A 58 2.97 7.37 3.78
C LEU A 58 4.29 7.47 4.55
N THR A 59 5.27 6.62 4.26
CA THR A 59 6.62 6.71 4.84
C THR A 59 7.29 8.06 4.52
N VAL A 60 7.19 8.51 3.26
CA VAL A 60 7.72 9.81 2.85
C VAL A 60 6.93 10.95 3.51
N LEU A 61 5.59 10.86 3.55
CA LEU A 61 4.75 11.87 4.18
C LEU A 61 5.03 12.01 5.68
N ARG A 62 5.34 10.92 6.40
CA ARG A 62 5.76 10.99 7.82
C ARG A 62 7.02 11.82 8.02
N GLY A 63 7.95 11.77 7.07
CA GLY A 63 9.14 12.61 7.06
C GLY A 63 8.84 14.08 6.74
N LYS A 64 7.94 14.32 5.78
CA LYS A 64 7.56 15.67 5.34
C LYS A 64 6.64 16.41 6.34
N TYR A 65 5.77 15.68 7.02
CA TYR A 65 4.77 16.20 7.96
C TYR A 65 4.93 15.52 9.34
N PRO A 66 6.03 15.78 10.06
CA PRO A 66 6.29 15.14 11.35
C PRO A 66 5.21 15.51 12.38
N GLY A 67 4.71 14.52 13.10
CA GLY A 67 3.71 14.71 14.16
C GLY A 67 2.27 14.86 13.68
N LYS A 68 2.00 14.77 12.37
CA LYS A 68 0.61 14.74 11.86
C LYS A 68 -0.02 13.38 12.13
N GLU A 69 -0.97 13.35 13.06
CA GLU A 69 -1.61 12.12 13.54
C GLU A 69 -2.30 11.34 12.41
N ASP A 70 -2.97 12.01 11.47
CA ASP A 70 -3.68 11.36 10.36
C ASP A 70 -2.73 10.54 9.47
N VAL A 71 -1.54 11.09 9.20
CA VAL A 71 -0.51 10.42 8.39
C VAL A 71 0.03 9.18 9.13
N GLU A 72 0.29 9.31 10.43
CA GLU A 72 0.77 8.21 11.27
C GLU A 72 -0.28 7.10 11.43
N ALA A 73 -1.55 7.46 11.64
CA ALA A 73 -2.65 6.53 11.77
C ALA A 73 -2.85 5.74 10.48
N LEU A 74 -2.87 6.42 9.34
CA LEU A 74 -3.05 5.77 8.04
C LEU A 74 -1.84 4.90 7.67
N TYR A 75 -0.62 5.34 7.99
CA TYR A 75 0.60 4.52 7.83
C TYR A 75 0.49 3.19 8.59
N ARG A 76 0.09 3.23 9.87
CA ARG A 76 -0.04 2.03 10.70
C ARG A 76 -1.11 1.08 10.18
N LYS A 77 -2.24 1.63 9.72
CA LYS A 77 -3.33 0.85 9.11
C LYS A 77 -2.85 0.11 7.87
N VAL A 78 -2.27 0.84 6.91
CA VAL A 78 -1.76 0.26 5.65
C VAL A 78 -0.68 -0.78 5.92
N LYS A 79 0.27 -0.48 6.81
CA LYS A 79 1.32 -1.41 7.19
C LYS A 79 0.76 -2.69 7.80
N GLY A 80 -0.16 -2.58 8.75
CA GLY A 80 -0.80 -3.74 9.38
C GLY A 80 -1.51 -4.62 8.36
N ARG A 81 -2.29 -3.99 7.46
CA ARG A 81 -2.99 -4.70 6.38
C ARG A 81 -2.03 -5.42 5.44
N ARG A 82 -0.92 -4.78 5.07
CA ARG A 82 0.11 -5.41 4.23
C ARG A 82 0.77 -6.59 4.94
N GLU A 83 1.12 -6.43 6.22
CA GLU A 83 1.76 -7.50 7.01
C GLU A 83 0.83 -8.71 7.18
N GLU A 84 -0.47 -8.50 7.39
CA GLU A 84 -1.48 -9.57 7.44
C GLU A 84 -1.54 -10.35 6.12
N LEU A 85 -1.55 -9.66 4.98
CA LEU A 85 -1.56 -10.30 3.67
C LEU A 85 -0.22 -11.01 3.39
N ASP A 86 0.91 -10.35 3.66
CA ASP A 86 2.23 -10.95 3.49
C ASP A 86 2.41 -12.22 4.33
N GLU A 87 1.78 -12.30 5.51
CA GLU A 87 1.77 -13.50 6.35
C GLU A 87 0.94 -14.64 5.71
N GLN A 88 -0.19 -14.32 5.07
CA GLN A 88 -0.98 -15.29 4.31
C GLN A 88 -0.24 -15.84 3.08
N PHE A 89 0.62 -15.02 2.45
CA PHE A 89 1.42 -15.43 1.28
C PHE A 89 2.83 -15.91 1.62
N ARG A 90 3.27 -15.79 2.88
CA ARG A 90 4.56 -16.32 3.32
C ARG A 90 4.52 -17.83 3.16
N LYS A 91 5.37 -18.35 2.27
CA LYS A 91 5.67 -19.78 2.24
C LYS A 91 6.08 -20.20 3.66
N PRO A 92 5.67 -21.38 4.15
CA PRO A 92 6.12 -21.87 5.44
C PRO A 92 7.65 -21.82 5.47
N ARG A 93 8.22 -21.24 6.54
CA ARG A 93 9.66 -21.21 6.73
C ARG A 93 10.16 -22.65 6.65
N ILE A 94 10.91 -22.99 5.60
CA ILE A 94 11.49 -24.32 5.44
C ILE A 94 12.71 -24.34 6.37
N PRO A 95 12.70 -25.11 7.48
CA PRO A 95 13.72 -24.99 8.53
C PRO A 95 15.15 -25.31 8.08
N TYR A 96 15.32 -25.96 6.93
CA TYR A 96 16.61 -26.47 6.45
C TYR A 96 17.35 -25.55 5.47
N LEU A 97 16.86 -24.31 5.24
CA LEU A 97 17.50 -23.32 4.36
C LEU A 97 18.12 -22.14 5.12
N GLU A 98 18.10 -22.16 6.46
CA GLU A 98 18.73 -21.15 7.34
C GLU A 98 20.08 -21.64 7.93
N GLU A 99 20.77 -22.56 7.27
CA GLU A 99 22.18 -22.87 7.54
C GLU A 99 23.03 -22.58 6.31
N GLU A 100 23.58 -21.36 6.26
CA GLU A 100 24.94 -21.03 5.80
C GLU A 100 25.33 -19.60 6.22
#